data_AF-A0A4Y7QBL5-F1
#
_entry.id   AF-A0A4Y7QBL5-F1
#
_cell.length_a   1.000
_cell.length_b   1.000
_cell.length_c   1.000
_cell.angle_alpha   90.00
_cell.angle_beta   90.00
_cell.angle_gamma   90.00
#
_symmetry.space_group_name_H-M   'P 1'
#
loop_
_entity.id
_entity.type
_entity.pdbx_description
1 polymer ?
#
loop_
_entity_poly.entity_id
_entity_poly.type
_entity_poly.pdbx_seq_one_letter_code
_entity_poly.pdbx_strand_id
1 'polypeptide(L)'
;PRNASKIVPLPLHAGLPTDEQLRVFETAERGTRKVIIATNIAEASVTIDGVKFVVDCGFVKIRTFNPTTALASLAIIPVSIASATQRAGRAGRTSAGICYRLYTETSMRSLPRTTPPEIMRTDMTTPILQLKSLGIDDLMKFEWVTGPPAESVLRALEGLFAAGMIGEDGRLTPVGEKVAECPLEVHISRMLFSSKEFKCGEEILTIAAMSSVQDVFLISDGAAGALAELERRKFTAEEGDHLTLLNAFNAFAKYGKSSGWCRAHALSFRALSRAVSIRAQLKKYMQRFGLPIESCEGDAKRLRRCLVSGYWKNGARWVADGTYRSVKGDTVLHVHPNSVLFTRKPRSGWVIFHEMEETKKTQIRILTEIEPDWLLEYGHKYFDKRTGESHAPSPPPWAQVSRRKRTRKLFTTTPPFNSHRMSWTTFRITQLHLKPLQTGSRL
;
A
#
# COMPACT_ATOMS: atom_id res chain seq x y z
N PRO A 1 -20.82 -40.53 11.72
CA PRO A 1 -21.66 -41.76 11.56
C PRO A 1 -20.84 -42.88 10.92
N ARG A 2 -20.99 -44.14 11.37
CA ARG A 2 -20.19 -45.28 10.88
C ARG A 2 -20.34 -45.57 9.37
N ASN A 3 -21.42 -45.08 8.75
CA ASN A 3 -21.73 -45.25 7.32
C ASN A 3 -21.54 -43.97 6.48
N ALA A 4 -20.98 -42.90 7.06
CA ALA A 4 -20.76 -41.66 6.32
C ALA A 4 -19.49 -41.75 5.47
N SER A 5 -19.53 -41.24 4.23
CA SER A 5 -18.34 -41.11 3.38
C SER A 5 -17.25 -40.33 4.10
N LYS A 6 -15.99 -40.77 3.97
CA LYS A 6 -14.84 -40.03 4.51
C LYS A 6 -14.77 -38.65 3.85
N ILE A 7 -14.50 -37.61 4.63
CA ILE A 7 -14.40 -36.24 4.12
C ILE A 7 -12.93 -35.91 3.85
N VAL A 8 -12.66 -35.29 2.70
CA VAL A 8 -11.36 -34.71 2.37
C VAL A 8 -11.50 -33.19 2.36
N PRO A 9 -11.07 -32.49 3.42
CA PRO A 9 -11.13 -31.04 3.50
C PRO A 9 -9.99 -30.41 2.69
N LEU A 10 -10.30 -29.44 1.83
CA LEU A 10 -9.31 -28.69 1.05
C LEU A 10 -9.53 -27.18 1.22
N PRO A 11 -8.52 -26.41 1.68
CA PRO A 11 -8.62 -24.96 1.73
C PRO A 11 -8.47 -24.33 0.34
N LEU A 12 -9.12 -23.18 0.11
CA LEU A 12 -8.95 -22.39 -1.12
C LEU A 12 -8.96 -20.89 -0.82
N HIS A 13 -7.76 -20.29 -0.73
CA HIS A 13 -7.55 -18.86 -0.53
C HIS A 13 -6.26 -18.37 -1.21
N ALA A 14 -6.15 -17.06 -1.41
CA ALA A 14 -5.07 -16.45 -2.19
C ALA A 14 -3.65 -16.70 -1.62
N GLY A 15 -3.55 -16.90 -0.31
CA GLY A 15 -2.28 -17.17 0.38
C GLY A 15 -1.73 -18.60 0.21
N LEU A 16 -2.47 -19.54 -0.39
CA LEU A 16 -1.98 -20.91 -0.56
C LEU A 16 -0.90 -21.02 -1.65
N PRO A 17 0.06 -21.95 -1.52
CA PRO A 17 0.92 -22.37 -2.63
C PRO A 17 0.12 -22.84 -3.85
N THR A 18 0.71 -22.70 -5.05
CA THR A 18 -0.02 -22.99 -6.31
C THR A 18 -0.37 -24.47 -6.43
N ASP A 19 0.54 -25.34 -6.04
CA ASP A 19 0.35 -26.78 -5.94
C ASP A 19 -0.81 -27.14 -5.01
N GLU A 20 -0.92 -26.51 -3.83
CA GLU A 20 -2.05 -26.73 -2.93
C GLU A 20 -3.38 -26.19 -3.49
N GLN A 21 -3.36 -25.03 -4.15
CA GLN A 21 -4.55 -24.50 -4.82
C GLN A 21 -5.03 -25.45 -5.92
N LEU A 22 -4.12 -26.14 -6.64
CA LEU A 22 -4.47 -27.04 -7.73
C LEU A 22 -5.16 -28.33 -7.25
N ARG A 23 -4.93 -28.76 -6.01
CA ARG A 23 -5.56 -29.95 -5.43
C ARG A 23 -7.09 -29.88 -5.42
N VAL A 24 -7.67 -28.68 -5.40
CA VAL A 24 -9.14 -28.54 -5.43
C VAL A 24 -9.75 -29.01 -6.75
N PHE A 25 -8.96 -29.05 -7.83
CA PHE A 25 -9.39 -29.52 -9.15
C PHE A 25 -9.25 -31.03 -9.33
N GLU A 26 -8.50 -31.72 -8.46
CA GLU A 26 -8.35 -33.16 -8.51
C GLU A 26 -9.68 -33.87 -8.22
N THR A 27 -9.93 -35.00 -8.89
CA THR A 27 -11.12 -35.82 -8.67
C THR A 27 -11.10 -36.40 -7.25
N ALA A 28 -12.27 -36.45 -6.60
CA ALA A 28 -12.38 -37.07 -5.29
C ALA A 28 -12.05 -38.57 -5.36
N GLU A 29 -11.28 -39.06 -4.39
CA GLU A 29 -10.99 -40.50 -4.26
C GLU A 29 -12.27 -41.31 -4.05
N ARG A 30 -12.29 -42.55 -4.54
CA ARG A 30 -13.46 -43.44 -4.40
C ARG A 30 -13.83 -43.63 -2.92
N GLY A 31 -15.12 -43.48 -2.60
CA GLY A 31 -15.64 -43.61 -1.24
C GLY A 31 -15.44 -42.36 -0.36
N THR A 32 -14.90 -41.27 -0.90
CA THR A 32 -14.71 -40.00 -0.19
C THR A 32 -15.60 -38.88 -0.73
N ARG A 33 -15.81 -37.86 0.10
CA ARG A 33 -16.46 -36.60 -0.27
C ARG A 33 -15.44 -35.46 -0.12
N LYS A 34 -15.13 -34.80 -1.23
CA LYS A 34 -14.33 -33.57 -1.23
C LYS A 34 -15.15 -32.41 -0.67
N VAL A 35 -14.59 -31.68 0.28
CA VAL A 35 -15.20 -30.50 0.89
C VAL A 35 -14.22 -29.34 0.78
N ILE A 36 -14.61 -28.30 0.05
CA ILE A 36 -13.73 -27.17 -0.26
C ILE A 36 -14.14 -26.00 0.62
N ILE A 37 -13.20 -25.50 1.42
CA ILE A 37 -13.38 -24.34 2.28
C ILE A 37 -12.75 -23.15 1.56
N ALA A 38 -13.59 -22.37 0.88
CA ALA A 38 -13.13 -21.32 -0.03
C ALA A 38 -13.49 -19.91 0.43
N THR A 39 -12.64 -18.96 0.04
CA THR A 39 -12.96 -17.52 0.00
C THR A 39 -13.79 -17.18 -1.24
N ASN A 40 -14.04 -15.90 -1.51
CA ASN A 40 -14.71 -15.42 -2.72
C ASN A 40 -13.97 -15.77 -4.04
N ILE A 41 -12.79 -16.38 -3.98
CA ILE A 41 -12.12 -16.97 -5.17
C ILE A 41 -13.04 -17.98 -5.88
N ALA A 42 -13.77 -18.80 -5.12
CA ALA A 42 -14.71 -19.77 -5.68
C ALA A 42 -16.00 -19.15 -6.26
N GLU A 43 -16.27 -17.87 -5.95
CA GLU A 43 -17.50 -17.18 -6.34
C GLU A 43 -17.55 -16.81 -7.82
N ALA A 44 -16.41 -16.40 -8.39
CA ALA A 44 -16.30 -15.92 -9.77
C ALA A 44 -15.20 -16.64 -10.55
N SER A 45 -13.98 -16.67 -9.99
CA SER A 45 -12.73 -16.87 -10.73
C SER A 45 -12.37 -18.31 -11.10
N VAL A 46 -13.03 -19.32 -10.52
CA VAL A 46 -12.71 -20.73 -10.78
C VAL A 46 -13.96 -21.59 -10.96
N THR A 47 -13.87 -22.58 -11.85
CA THR A 47 -14.89 -23.61 -12.02
C THR A 47 -14.37 -24.90 -11.43
N ILE A 48 -15.01 -25.38 -10.37
CA ILE A 48 -14.65 -26.66 -9.75
C ILE A 48 -15.72 -27.66 -10.14
N ASP A 49 -15.29 -28.75 -10.79
CA ASP A 49 -16.21 -29.79 -11.23
C ASP A 49 -16.73 -30.61 -10.04
N GLY A 50 -17.95 -31.14 -10.19
CA GLY A 50 -18.60 -32.01 -9.20
C GLY A 50 -19.18 -31.30 -7.96
N VAL A 51 -19.22 -29.96 -7.92
CA VAL A 51 -19.85 -29.21 -6.82
C VAL A 51 -21.37 -29.33 -6.92
N LYS A 52 -21.98 -30.10 -5.99
CA LYS A 52 -23.45 -30.24 -5.86
C LYS A 52 -24.04 -29.53 -4.65
N PHE A 53 -23.20 -29.20 -3.67
CA PHE A 53 -23.64 -28.60 -2.41
C PHE A 53 -22.81 -27.35 -2.12
N VAL A 54 -23.48 -26.24 -1.85
CA VAL A 54 -22.85 -24.99 -1.41
C VAL A 54 -23.38 -24.65 -0.03
N VAL A 55 -22.48 -24.31 0.89
CA VAL A 55 -22.83 -23.74 2.20
C VAL A 55 -22.37 -22.29 2.20
N ASP A 56 -23.30 -21.35 2.29
CA ASP A 56 -23.03 -19.91 2.23
C ASP A 56 -23.23 -19.28 3.61
N CYS A 57 -22.14 -18.77 4.18
CA CYS A 57 -22.17 -18.05 5.45
C CYS A 57 -22.70 -16.62 5.33
N GLY A 58 -22.83 -16.08 4.12
CA GLY A 58 -23.38 -14.74 3.89
C GLY A 58 -22.39 -13.60 4.15
N PHE A 59 -21.10 -13.88 4.34
CA PHE A 59 -20.06 -12.87 4.55
C PHE A 59 -18.97 -12.90 3.47
N VAL A 60 -18.29 -11.76 3.31
CA VAL A 60 -17.10 -11.59 2.49
C VAL A 60 -16.15 -10.63 3.18
N LYS A 61 -14.85 -10.87 3.02
CA LYS A 61 -13.79 -9.94 3.46
C LYS A 61 -13.39 -9.09 2.27
N ILE A 62 -13.63 -7.78 2.32
CA ILE A 62 -13.28 -6.86 1.23
C ILE A 62 -12.22 -5.86 1.69
N ARG A 63 -11.37 -5.41 0.76
CA ARG A 63 -10.48 -4.29 0.98
C ARG A 63 -11.27 -2.98 0.93
N THR A 64 -11.11 -2.18 1.96
CA THR A 64 -11.68 -0.83 2.11
C THR A 64 -10.55 0.17 2.29
N PHE A 65 -10.75 1.40 1.83
CA PHE A 65 -9.78 2.48 1.95
C PHE A 65 -10.45 3.72 2.54
N ASN A 66 -9.84 4.27 3.59
CA ASN A 66 -10.26 5.54 4.16
C ASN A 66 -9.32 6.65 3.64
N PRO A 67 -9.81 7.60 2.81
CA PRO A 67 -8.98 8.64 2.20
C PRO A 67 -8.46 9.67 3.22
N THR A 68 -9.22 9.93 4.28
CA THR A 68 -8.82 10.86 5.34
C THR A 68 -7.62 10.31 6.13
N THR A 69 -7.65 9.06 6.55
CA THR A 69 -6.52 8.44 7.27
C THR A 69 -5.47 7.83 6.35
N ALA A 70 -5.75 7.71 5.04
CA ALA A 70 -4.97 6.92 4.08
C ALA A 70 -4.73 5.47 4.53
N LEU A 71 -5.71 4.89 5.22
CA LEU A 71 -5.64 3.56 5.78
C LEU A 71 -6.40 2.57 4.89
N ALA A 72 -5.70 1.52 4.46
CA ALA A 72 -6.33 0.35 3.87
C ALA A 72 -6.65 -0.67 4.98
N SER A 73 -7.87 -1.18 4.99
CA SER A 73 -8.32 -2.19 5.93
C SER A 73 -9.05 -3.32 5.23
N LEU A 74 -9.17 -4.46 5.91
CA LEU A 74 -9.98 -5.57 5.44
C LEU A 74 -11.21 -5.70 6.32
N ALA A 75 -12.35 -5.24 5.81
CA ALA A 75 -13.63 -5.32 6.51
C ALA A 75 -14.35 -6.63 6.15
N ILE A 76 -14.86 -7.32 7.18
CA ILE A 76 -15.83 -8.41 6.98
C ILE A 76 -17.21 -7.77 6.89
N ILE A 77 -17.86 -7.93 5.74
CA ILE A 77 -19.20 -7.37 5.49
C ILE A 77 -20.15 -8.47 5.02
N PRO A 78 -21.47 -8.28 5.18
CA PRO A 78 -22.45 -9.12 4.51
C PRO A 78 -22.27 -9.09 2.98
N VAL A 79 -22.55 -10.20 2.32
CA VAL A 79 -22.55 -10.28 0.86
C VAL A 79 -23.72 -9.50 0.24
N SER A 80 -23.61 -9.18 -1.04
CA SER A 80 -24.76 -8.69 -1.81
C SER A 80 -25.66 -9.83 -2.27
N ILE A 81 -26.91 -9.51 -2.62
CA ILE A 81 -27.86 -10.46 -3.22
C ILE A 81 -27.25 -11.07 -4.50
N ALA A 82 -26.61 -10.25 -5.34
CA ALA A 82 -25.90 -10.72 -6.53
C ALA A 82 -24.81 -11.75 -6.19
N SER A 83 -23.96 -11.47 -5.19
CA SER A 83 -22.90 -12.37 -4.72
C SER A 83 -23.47 -13.68 -4.15
N ALA A 84 -24.48 -13.61 -3.28
CA ALA A 84 -25.18 -14.77 -2.74
C ALA A 84 -25.84 -15.64 -3.84
N THR A 85 -26.27 -15.01 -4.93
CA THR A 85 -26.86 -15.69 -6.09
C THR A 85 -25.77 -16.38 -6.92
N GLN A 86 -24.64 -15.73 -7.15
CA GLN A 86 -23.49 -16.35 -7.81
C GLN A 86 -22.96 -17.57 -7.02
N ARG A 87 -22.87 -17.46 -5.70
CA ARG A 87 -22.49 -18.57 -4.81
C ARG A 87 -23.45 -19.76 -4.95
N ALA A 88 -24.76 -19.51 -4.89
CA ALA A 88 -25.76 -20.55 -5.10
C ALA A 88 -25.65 -21.21 -6.48
N GLY A 89 -25.38 -20.41 -7.53
CA GLY A 89 -25.17 -20.90 -8.89
C GLY A 89 -23.98 -21.86 -9.04
N ARG A 90 -23.03 -21.88 -8.10
CA ARG A 90 -21.91 -22.85 -8.13
C ARG A 90 -22.35 -24.29 -7.91
N ALA A 91 -23.44 -24.52 -7.18
CA ALA A 91 -24.01 -25.85 -7.00
C ALA A 91 -24.70 -26.39 -8.26
N GLY A 92 -25.07 -25.52 -9.21
CA GLY A 92 -25.90 -25.84 -10.37
C GLY A 92 -25.15 -25.96 -11.70
N ARG A 93 -23.81 -26.01 -11.69
CA ARG A 93 -23.02 -25.93 -12.93
C ARG A 93 -22.98 -27.23 -13.74
N THR A 94 -22.96 -28.37 -13.07
CA THR A 94 -22.78 -29.69 -13.73
C THR A 94 -23.99 -30.59 -13.55
N SER A 95 -24.79 -30.37 -12.50
CA SER A 95 -26.03 -31.08 -12.22
C SER A 95 -26.89 -30.27 -11.25
N ALA A 96 -28.12 -30.71 -11.00
CA ALA A 96 -28.94 -30.11 -9.94
C ALA A 96 -28.21 -30.18 -8.58
N GLY A 97 -28.19 -29.05 -7.88
CA GLY A 97 -27.50 -28.91 -6.60
C GLY A 97 -28.29 -28.11 -5.58
N ILE A 98 -27.80 -28.09 -4.35
CA ILE A 98 -28.46 -27.46 -3.20
C ILE A 98 -27.54 -26.39 -2.60
N CYS A 99 -28.09 -25.21 -2.34
CA CYS A 99 -27.41 -24.14 -1.61
C CYS A 99 -28.04 -23.98 -0.22
N TYR A 100 -27.25 -24.21 0.82
CA TYR A 100 -27.61 -23.98 2.21
C TYR A 100 -27.09 -22.61 2.64
N ARG A 101 -27.99 -21.65 2.85
CA ARG A 101 -27.66 -20.34 3.39
C ARG A 101 -27.80 -20.36 4.90
N LEU A 102 -26.77 -19.91 5.61
CA LEU A 102 -26.74 -19.91 7.08
C LEU A 102 -27.40 -18.65 7.68
N TYR A 103 -28.33 -18.03 6.94
CA TYR A 103 -29.03 -16.81 7.30
C TYR A 103 -30.49 -16.89 6.85
N THR A 104 -31.36 -16.16 7.55
CA THR A 104 -32.80 -16.19 7.28
C THR A 104 -33.16 -15.50 5.97
N GLU A 105 -34.32 -15.83 5.41
CA GLU A 105 -34.85 -15.13 4.24
C GLU A 105 -35.05 -13.63 4.49
N THR A 106 -35.49 -13.25 5.70
CA THR A 106 -35.61 -11.85 6.11
C THR A 106 -34.26 -11.13 6.07
N SER A 107 -33.20 -11.75 6.60
CA SER A 107 -31.83 -11.22 6.51
C SER A 107 -31.39 -11.08 5.06
N MET A 108 -31.69 -12.05 4.20
CA MET A 108 -31.37 -11.99 2.77
C MET A 108 -32.02 -10.80 2.07
N ARG A 109 -33.28 -10.49 2.39
CA ARG A 109 -34.01 -9.34 1.82
C ARG A 109 -33.43 -7.99 2.25
N SER A 110 -32.72 -7.94 3.37
CA SER A 110 -32.03 -6.74 3.87
C SER A 110 -30.63 -6.52 3.25
N LEU A 111 -30.09 -7.49 2.51
CA LEU A 111 -28.77 -7.38 1.89
C LEU A 111 -28.77 -6.36 0.74
N PRO A 112 -27.62 -5.68 0.49
CA PRO A 112 -27.50 -4.80 -0.66
C PRO A 112 -27.66 -5.61 -1.96
N ARG A 113 -28.27 -5.01 -2.98
CA ARG A 113 -28.48 -5.69 -4.27
C ARG A 113 -27.18 -6.09 -4.94
N THR A 114 -26.20 -5.19 -4.94
CA THR A 114 -24.89 -5.37 -5.55
C THR A 114 -23.78 -4.92 -4.61
N THR A 115 -22.58 -5.45 -4.82
CA THR A 115 -21.38 -5.04 -4.06
C THR A 115 -20.85 -3.73 -4.66
N PRO A 116 -20.48 -2.72 -3.84
CA PRO A 116 -19.89 -1.49 -4.34
C PRO A 116 -18.63 -1.76 -5.21
N PRO A 117 -18.47 -1.07 -6.35
CA PRO A 117 -17.35 -1.29 -7.25
C PRO A 117 -16.02 -0.92 -6.58
N GLU A 118 -14.94 -1.55 -7.05
CA GLU A 118 -13.61 -1.40 -6.46
C GLU A 118 -13.13 0.04 -6.43
N ILE A 119 -13.42 0.83 -7.47
CA ILE A 119 -13.04 2.25 -7.58
C ILE A 119 -13.56 3.12 -6.41
N MET A 120 -14.61 2.70 -5.71
CA MET A 120 -15.15 3.44 -4.58
C MET A 120 -14.44 3.13 -3.25
N ARG A 121 -13.58 2.11 -3.22
CA ARG A 121 -13.03 1.52 -1.99
C ARG A 121 -11.53 1.26 -2.06
N THR A 122 -10.84 1.83 -3.04
CA THR A 122 -9.38 1.75 -3.21
C THR A 122 -8.72 3.13 -3.19
N ASP A 123 -7.41 3.15 -3.01
CA ASP A 123 -6.61 4.37 -3.12
C ASP A 123 -6.55 4.82 -4.60
N MET A 124 -7.00 6.05 -4.84
CA MET A 124 -7.06 6.65 -6.17
C MET A 124 -5.74 7.28 -6.62
N THR A 125 -4.69 7.28 -5.79
CA THR A 125 -3.39 7.89 -6.09
C THR A 125 -2.76 7.35 -7.38
N THR A 126 -2.61 6.02 -7.51
CA THR A 126 -2.04 5.41 -8.71
C THR A 126 -2.98 5.50 -9.92
N PRO A 127 -4.30 5.19 -9.82
CA PRO A 127 -5.22 5.36 -10.94
C PRO A 127 -5.25 6.80 -11.50
N ILE A 128 -5.25 7.83 -10.65
CA ILE A 128 -5.25 9.23 -11.10
C ILE A 128 -3.94 9.59 -11.78
N LEU A 129 -2.80 9.13 -11.26
CA LEU A 129 -1.51 9.35 -11.90
C LEU A 129 -1.50 8.76 -13.32
N GLN A 130 -2.04 7.55 -13.49
CA GLN A 130 -2.15 6.88 -14.78
C GLN A 130 -3.09 7.62 -15.74
N LEU A 131 -4.26 8.05 -15.27
CA LEU A 131 -5.20 8.85 -16.08
C LEU A 131 -4.54 10.14 -16.58
N LYS A 132 -3.80 10.83 -15.71
CA LYS A 132 -3.05 12.02 -16.11
C LYS A 132 -1.96 11.71 -17.14
N SER A 133 -1.28 10.57 -17.06
CA SER A 133 -0.29 10.19 -18.08
C SER A 133 -0.91 9.88 -19.44
N LEU A 134 -2.21 9.56 -19.48
CA LEU A 134 -2.98 9.40 -20.71
C LEU A 134 -3.49 10.74 -21.27
N GLY A 135 -3.16 11.87 -20.65
CA GLY A 135 -3.59 13.21 -21.05
C GLY A 135 -4.97 13.61 -20.51
N ILE A 136 -5.53 12.86 -19.56
CA ILE A 136 -6.82 13.17 -18.94
C ILE A 136 -6.56 14.09 -17.74
N ASP A 137 -6.59 15.40 -17.99
CA ASP A 137 -6.34 16.40 -16.95
C ASP A 137 -7.60 16.78 -16.15
N ASP A 138 -8.75 16.84 -16.82
CA ASP A 138 -10.03 17.23 -16.23
C ASP A 138 -10.82 15.99 -15.77
N LEU A 139 -10.52 15.55 -14.55
CA LEU A 139 -11.18 14.38 -13.93
C LEU A 139 -12.68 14.59 -13.69
N MET A 140 -13.16 15.84 -13.69
CA MET A 140 -14.57 16.17 -13.51
C MET A 140 -15.38 15.93 -14.78
N LYS A 141 -14.75 16.11 -15.94
CA LYS A 141 -15.35 15.81 -17.26
C LYS A 141 -15.13 14.38 -17.73
N PHE A 142 -14.28 13.63 -17.03
CA PHE A 142 -14.02 12.24 -17.39
C PHE A 142 -15.29 11.39 -17.19
N GLU A 143 -15.66 10.62 -18.21
CA GLU A 143 -16.85 9.78 -18.21
C GLU A 143 -16.61 8.49 -17.41
N TRP A 144 -16.90 8.53 -16.12
CA TRP A 144 -16.82 7.35 -15.26
C TRP A 144 -18.02 6.42 -15.46
N VAL A 145 -17.77 5.10 -15.58
CA VAL A 145 -18.86 4.09 -15.46
C VAL A 145 -19.50 4.16 -14.08
N THR A 146 -18.67 4.29 -13.04
CA THR A 146 -19.09 4.66 -11.70
C THR A 146 -18.01 5.57 -11.12
N GLY A 147 -18.38 6.80 -10.78
CA GLY A 147 -17.44 7.79 -10.28
C GLY A 147 -16.86 7.39 -8.92
N PRO A 148 -15.54 7.61 -8.68
CA PRO A 148 -14.99 7.54 -7.33
C PRO A 148 -15.58 8.63 -6.43
N PRO A 149 -15.57 8.45 -5.10
CA PRO A 149 -15.89 9.52 -4.16
C PRO A 149 -15.00 10.74 -4.38
N ALA A 150 -15.59 11.94 -4.41
CA ALA A 150 -14.87 13.20 -4.64
C ALA A 150 -13.74 13.42 -3.62
N GLU A 151 -13.95 13.03 -2.37
CA GLU A 151 -12.92 13.09 -1.33
C GLU A 151 -11.70 12.22 -1.68
N SER A 152 -11.91 10.99 -2.17
CA SER A 152 -10.82 10.10 -2.57
C SER A 152 -9.98 10.70 -3.72
N VAL A 153 -10.64 11.33 -4.69
CA VAL A 153 -9.95 12.02 -5.80
C VAL A 153 -9.15 13.21 -5.27
N LEU A 154 -9.74 14.04 -4.42
CA LEU A 154 -9.08 15.22 -3.84
C LEU A 154 -7.84 14.81 -3.02
N ARG A 155 -7.97 13.81 -2.14
CA ARG A 155 -6.86 13.33 -1.31
C ARG A 155 -5.74 12.70 -2.14
N ALA A 156 -6.08 12.02 -3.22
CA ALA A 156 -5.10 11.49 -4.16
C ALA A 156 -4.33 12.61 -4.89
N LEU A 157 -5.01 13.67 -5.35
CA LEU A 157 -4.37 14.83 -5.97
C LEU A 157 -3.45 15.59 -4.99
N GLU A 158 -3.90 15.85 -3.76
CA GLU A 158 -3.05 16.38 -2.68
C GLU A 158 -1.85 15.46 -2.41
N GLY A 159 -2.10 14.15 -2.49
CA GLY A 159 -1.15 13.05 -2.50
C GLY A 159 0.01 13.27 -3.46
N LEU A 160 -0.35 13.31 -4.73
CA LEU A 160 0.53 13.46 -5.88
C LEU A 160 1.26 14.80 -5.89
N PHE A 161 0.58 15.89 -5.49
CA PHE A 161 1.19 17.22 -5.43
C PHE A 161 2.29 17.26 -4.37
N ALA A 162 2.00 16.78 -3.17
CA ALA A 162 3.00 16.72 -2.09
C ALA A 162 4.19 15.82 -2.45
N ALA A 163 3.97 14.79 -3.28
CA ALA A 163 5.03 13.90 -3.78
C ALA A 163 5.82 14.50 -4.96
N GLY A 164 5.45 15.68 -5.47
CA GLY A 164 6.07 16.31 -6.62
C GLY A 164 5.76 15.63 -7.96
N MET A 165 4.69 14.82 -8.02
CA MET A 165 4.24 14.14 -9.24
C MET A 165 3.38 15.05 -10.12
N ILE A 166 2.64 15.97 -9.52
CA ILE A 166 1.88 17.01 -10.23
C ILE A 166 2.38 18.40 -9.84
N GLY A 167 2.36 19.33 -10.80
CA GLY A 167 2.69 20.73 -10.62
C GLY A 167 1.54 21.56 -10.04
N GLU A 168 1.80 22.85 -9.80
CA GLU A 168 0.79 23.83 -9.36
C GLU A 168 -0.30 24.06 -10.42
N ASP A 169 0.01 23.78 -11.69
CA ASP A 169 -0.92 23.83 -12.82
C ASP A 169 -1.78 22.55 -12.94
N GLY A 170 -1.60 21.58 -12.04
CA GLY A 170 -2.32 20.31 -12.03
C GLY A 170 -1.85 19.32 -13.10
N ARG A 171 -0.80 19.63 -13.87
CA ARG A 171 -0.22 18.71 -14.87
C ARG A 171 0.87 17.84 -14.27
N LEU A 172 1.22 16.75 -14.95
CA LEU A 172 2.34 15.92 -14.52
C LEU A 172 3.67 16.67 -14.61
N THR A 173 4.51 16.47 -13.61
CA THR A 173 5.91 16.88 -13.68
C THR A 173 6.71 15.86 -14.51
N PRO A 174 7.92 16.21 -14.99
CA PRO A 174 8.78 15.22 -15.67
C PRO A 174 9.14 14.00 -14.81
N VAL A 175 9.05 14.12 -13.49
CA VAL A 175 9.17 12.98 -12.57
C VAL A 175 7.86 12.20 -12.53
N GLY A 176 6.71 12.88 -12.42
CA GLY A 176 5.39 12.27 -12.45
C GLY A 176 5.13 11.44 -13.71
N GLU A 177 5.53 11.94 -14.89
CA GLU A 177 5.45 11.21 -16.15
C GLU A 177 6.21 9.88 -16.10
N LYS A 178 7.48 9.91 -15.66
CA LYS A 178 8.31 8.71 -15.56
C LYS A 178 7.81 7.75 -14.48
N VAL A 179 7.28 8.28 -13.37
CA VAL A 179 6.71 7.46 -12.29
C VAL A 179 5.41 6.79 -12.71
N ALA A 180 4.61 7.43 -13.57
CA ALA A 180 3.38 6.84 -14.12
C ALA A 180 3.66 5.58 -14.97
N GLU A 181 4.85 5.50 -15.58
CA GLU A 181 5.30 4.33 -16.34
C GLU A 181 5.82 3.18 -15.46
N CYS A 182 6.13 3.44 -14.18
CA CYS A 182 6.61 2.42 -13.25
C CYS A 182 5.45 1.57 -12.71
N PRO A 183 5.58 0.22 -12.67
CA PRO A 183 4.60 -0.66 -12.04
C PRO A 183 4.77 -0.69 -10.52
N LEU A 184 4.85 0.49 -9.89
CA LEU A 184 5.11 0.65 -8.46
C LEU A 184 4.19 1.69 -7.84
N GLU A 185 3.94 1.57 -6.54
CA GLU A 185 3.24 2.60 -5.79
C GLU A 185 4.05 3.90 -5.76
N VAL A 186 3.35 5.04 -5.74
CA VAL A 186 3.95 6.38 -5.92
C VAL A 186 5.05 6.67 -4.91
N HIS A 187 4.90 6.21 -3.67
CA HIS A 187 5.89 6.43 -2.61
C HIS A 187 7.17 5.61 -2.81
N ILE A 188 7.08 4.36 -3.30
CA ILE A 188 8.25 3.54 -3.67
C ILE A 188 8.98 4.20 -4.84
N SER A 189 8.22 4.62 -5.85
CA SER A 189 8.77 5.32 -7.01
C SER A 189 9.44 6.63 -6.61
N ARG A 190 8.82 7.43 -5.73
CA ARG A 190 9.41 8.68 -5.24
C ARG A 190 10.75 8.43 -4.56
N MET A 191 10.80 7.43 -3.67
CA MET A 191 12.03 7.00 -3.00
C MET A 191 13.12 6.57 -3.99
N LEU A 192 12.77 5.75 -5.01
CA LEU A 192 13.70 5.35 -6.07
C LEU A 192 14.27 6.56 -6.82
N PHE A 193 13.45 7.55 -7.16
CA PHE A 193 13.92 8.75 -7.86
C PHE A 193 14.79 9.65 -6.98
N SER A 194 14.45 9.78 -5.70
CA SER A 194 15.24 10.54 -4.72
C SER A 194 16.58 9.89 -4.38
N SER A 195 16.76 8.59 -4.64
CA SER A 195 18.03 7.88 -4.37
C SER A 195 19.26 8.50 -5.05
N LYS A 196 19.06 9.22 -6.16
CA LYS A 196 20.10 10.00 -6.86
C LYS A 196 20.66 11.13 -5.98
N GLU A 197 19.81 11.83 -5.24
CA GLU A 197 20.23 12.96 -4.40
C GLU A 197 21.04 12.47 -3.20
N PHE A 198 20.70 11.28 -2.71
CA PHE A 198 21.33 10.65 -1.57
C PHE A 198 22.47 9.71 -1.97
N LYS A 199 22.71 9.42 -3.25
CA LYS A 199 23.74 8.45 -3.69
C LYS A 199 23.61 7.08 -3.01
N CYS A 200 22.41 6.52 -3.02
CA CYS A 200 22.08 5.22 -2.41
C CYS A 200 21.17 4.39 -3.33
N GLY A 201 21.37 4.51 -4.64
CA GLY A 201 20.54 3.88 -5.67
C GLY A 201 20.57 2.35 -5.60
N GLU A 202 21.72 1.75 -5.28
CA GLU A 202 21.86 0.29 -5.21
C GLU A 202 21.02 -0.32 -4.06
N GLU A 203 21.11 0.27 -2.88
CA GLU A 203 20.40 -0.15 -1.68
C GLU A 203 18.90 0.10 -1.79
N ILE A 204 18.50 1.29 -2.25
CA ILE A 204 17.10 1.67 -2.40
C ILE A 204 16.39 0.81 -3.46
N LEU A 205 17.09 0.44 -4.54
CA LEU A 205 16.57 -0.51 -5.53
C LEU A 205 16.32 -1.89 -4.92
N THR A 206 17.19 -2.36 -4.03
CA THR A 206 16.99 -3.62 -3.30
C THR A 206 15.84 -3.53 -2.32
N ILE A 207 15.76 -2.44 -1.55
CA ILE A 207 14.68 -2.21 -0.59
C ILE A 207 13.33 -2.15 -1.32
N ALA A 208 13.22 -1.43 -2.43
CA ALA A 208 12.00 -1.36 -3.23
C ALA A 208 11.52 -2.76 -3.68
N ALA A 209 12.45 -3.61 -4.13
CA ALA A 209 12.12 -4.97 -4.54
C ALA A 209 11.72 -5.87 -3.36
N MET A 210 12.38 -5.72 -2.22
CA MET A 210 12.11 -6.51 -1.00
C MET A 210 10.81 -6.10 -0.31
N SER A 211 10.47 -4.81 -0.30
CA SER A 211 9.19 -4.32 0.23
C SER A 211 8.01 -4.74 -0.63
N SER A 212 8.23 -5.01 -1.93
CA SER A 212 7.18 -5.49 -2.84
C SER A 212 6.84 -6.99 -2.70
N VAL A 213 7.55 -7.73 -1.85
CA VAL A 213 7.30 -9.15 -1.59
C VAL A 213 6.86 -9.38 -0.15
N GLN A 214 5.89 -10.26 0.04
CA GLN A 214 5.37 -10.61 1.36
C GLN A 214 6.14 -11.80 1.96
N ASP A 215 6.19 -11.83 3.30
CA ASP A 215 6.64 -12.96 4.12
C ASP A 215 8.02 -13.53 3.75
N VAL A 216 9.04 -12.64 3.73
CA VAL A 216 10.44 -13.01 3.48
C VAL A 216 10.99 -13.92 4.58
N PHE A 217 10.70 -13.59 5.84
CA PHE A 217 11.10 -14.38 7.01
C PHE A 217 9.98 -15.34 7.39
N LEU A 218 10.29 -16.64 7.45
CA LEU A 218 9.34 -17.69 7.81
C LEU A 218 9.32 -17.83 9.33
N ILE A 219 8.18 -17.50 9.94
CA ILE A 219 7.97 -17.64 11.38
C ILE A 219 7.08 -18.87 11.58
N SER A 220 7.69 -19.96 12.04
CA SER A 220 6.98 -21.18 12.43
C SER A 220 6.63 -21.15 13.91
N ASP A 221 5.57 -21.85 14.32
CA ASP A 221 5.23 -22.00 15.73
C ASP A 221 6.15 -23.00 16.44
N GLY A 222 6.26 -22.89 17.77
CA GLY A 222 6.98 -23.83 18.63
C GLY A 222 8.51 -23.74 18.52
N ALA A 223 9.20 -24.86 18.73
CA ALA A 223 10.67 -24.92 18.75
C ALA A 223 11.31 -24.47 17.42
N ALA A 224 10.64 -24.73 16.30
CA ALA A 224 11.07 -24.27 14.99
C ALA A 224 11.08 -22.74 14.87
N GLY A 225 10.15 -22.05 15.57
CA GLY A 225 10.10 -20.60 15.63
C GLY A 225 11.27 -19.96 16.37
N ALA A 226 11.69 -20.56 17.49
CA ALA A 226 12.84 -20.07 18.25
C ALA A 226 14.14 -20.14 17.44
N LEU A 227 14.32 -21.22 16.67
CA LEU A 227 15.47 -21.37 15.77
C LEU A 227 15.40 -20.37 14.59
N ALA A 228 14.21 -20.18 14.00
CA ALA A 228 14.01 -19.19 12.95
C ALA A 228 14.34 -17.76 13.41
N GLU A 229 13.98 -17.40 14.65
CA GLU A 229 14.31 -16.09 15.22
C GLU A 229 15.82 -15.93 15.44
N LEU A 230 16.53 -17.00 15.86
CA LEU A 230 17.98 -16.98 15.98
C LEU A 230 18.66 -16.72 14.62
N GLU A 231 18.16 -17.37 13.56
CA GLU A 231 18.66 -17.13 12.20
C GLU A 231 18.34 -15.72 11.71
N ARG A 232 17.15 -15.20 12.00
CA ARG A 232 16.74 -13.84 11.66
C ARG A 232 17.65 -12.77 12.27
N ARG A 233 18.17 -12.99 13.49
CA ARG A 233 19.09 -12.07 14.17
C ARG A 233 20.35 -11.79 13.35
N LYS A 234 20.82 -12.73 12.52
CA LYS A 234 22.01 -12.55 11.67
C LYS A 234 21.85 -11.45 10.62
N PHE A 235 20.61 -11.16 10.22
CA PHE A 235 20.30 -10.12 9.22
C PHE A 235 19.79 -8.83 9.85
N THR A 236 19.46 -8.86 11.14
CA THR A 236 18.78 -7.77 11.84
C THR A 236 19.66 -6.53 11.90
N ALA A 237 19.12 -5.41 11.40
CA ALA A 237 19.71 -4.09 11.53
C ALA A 237 19.05 -3.34 12.70
N GLU A 238 19.84 -2.61 13.49
CA GLU A 238 19.31 -1.85 14.63
C GLU A 238 18.41 -0.70 14.17
N GLU A 239 18.69 -0.15 12.99
CA GLU A 239 17.96 0.95 12.39
C GLU A 239 16.54 0.57 11.97
N GLY A 240 16.29 -0.71 11.69
CA GLY A 240 14.95 -1.23 11.43
C GLY A 240 14.84 -2.26 10.28
N ASP A 241 13.61 -2.49 9.88
CA ASP A 241 13.21 -3.59 8.99
C ASP A 241 13.66 -3.38 7.55
N HIS A 242 13.64 -2.15 7.01
CA HIS A 242 14.11 -1.90 5.63
C HIS A 242 15.58 -2.32 5.44
N LEU A 243 16.44 -2.00 6.42
CA LEU A 243 17.86 -2.38 6.40
C LEU A 243 18.02 -3.89 6.68
N THR A 244 17.16 -4.46 7.52
CA THR A 244 17.13 -5.92 7.76
C THR A 244 16.79 -6.70 6.47
N LEU A 245 15.83 -6.21 5.68
CA LEU A 245 15.49 -6.77 4.38
C LEU A 245 16.64 -6.62 3.37
N LEU A 246 17.32 -5.48 3.37
CA LEU A 246 18.52 -5.26 2.55
C LEU A 246 19.63 -6.27 2.88
N ASN A 247 19.90 -6.49 4.17
CA ASN A 247 20.90 -7.46 4.63
C ASN A 247 20.55 -8.89 4.20
N ALA A 248 19.30 -9.30 4.36
CA ALA A 248 18.82 -10.61 3.95
C ALA A 248 18.98 -10.83 2.43
N PHE A 249 18.63 -9.83 1.61
CA PHE A 249 18.80 -9.91 0.16
C PHE A 249 20.27 -9.99 -0.25
N ASN A 250 21.12 -9.14 0.34
CA ASN A 250 22.55 -9.12 0.03
C ASN A 250 23.22 -10.46 0.40
N ALA A 251 22.87 -11.02 1.56
CA ALA A 251 23.33 -12.35 1.95
C ALA A 251 22.85 -13.43 0.98
N PHE A 252 21.56 -13.44 0.62
CA PHE A 252 21.01 -14.39 -0.35
C PHE A 252 21.71 -14.31 -1.72
N ALA A 253 21.98 -13.09 -2.20
CA ALA A 253 22.71 -12.87 -3.45
C ALA A 253 24.16 -13.34 -3.36
N LYS A 254 24.84 -13.12 -2.22
CA LYS A 254 26.23 -13.52 -1.97
C LYS A 254 26.39 -15.04 -1.91
N TYR A 255 25.46 -15.75 -1.25
CA TYR A 255 25.50 -17.21 -1.07
C TYR A 255 24.81 -17.99 -2.19
N GLY A 256 24.86 -17.48 -3.42
CA GLY A 256 24.49 -18.23 -4.63
C GLY A 256 22.98 -18.45 -4.82
N LYS A 257 22.11 -17.71 -4.12
CA LYS A 257 20.65 -17.76 -4.29
C LYS A 257 20.07 -19.19 -4.16
N SER A 258 20.55 -19.95 -3.18
CA SER A 258 20.17 -21.36 -3.01
C SER A 258 18.88 -21.53 -2.18
N SER A 259 18.02 -22.46 -2.59
CA SER A 259 16.83 -22.87 -1.83
C SER A 259 17.20 -23.57 -0.52
N GLY A 260 18.28 -24.35 -0.52
CA GLY A 260 18.82 -24.99 0.69
C GLY A 260 19.32 -23.97 1.71
N TRP A 261 20.01 -22.93 1.23
CA TRP A 261 20.45 -21.80 2.07
C TRP A 261 19.26 -21.07 2.69
N CYS A 262 18.22 -20.78 1.90
CA CYS A 262 17.00 -20.16 2.43
C CYS A 262 16.35 -21.00 3.54
N ARG A 263 16.26 -22.33 3.35
CA ARG A 263 15.72 -23.24 4.36
C ARG A 263 16.54 -23.21 5.65
N ALA A 264 17.87 -23.20 5.56
CA ALA A 264 18.75 -23.15 6.71
C ALA A 264 18.63 -21.83 7.51
N HIS A 265 18.27 -20.73 6.85
CA HIS A 265 18.14 -19.40 7.46
C HIS A 265 16.69 -18.95 7.70
N ALA A 266 15.72 -19.87 7.62
CA ALA A 266 14.29 -19.58 7.77
C ALA A 266 13.78 -18.45 6.84
N LEU A 267 14.26 -18.44 5.60
CA LEU A 267 13.87 -17.49 4.56
C LEU A 267 13.01 -18.16 3.49
N SER A 268 12.10 -17.39 2.90
CA SER A 268 11.27 -17.84 1.77
C SER A 268 12.04 -17.73 0.46
N PHE A 269 12.44 -18.88 -0.10
CA PHE A 269 13.10 -18.93 -1.42
C PHE A 269 12.22 -18.35 -2.53
N ARG A 270 10.90 -18.57 -2.45
CA ARG A 270 9.92 -18.03 -3.40
C ARG A 270 9.88 -16.49 -3.34
N ALA A 271 9.83 -15.92 -2.13
CA ALA A 271 9.80 -14.47 -1.95
C ALA A 271 11.10 -13.82 -2.45
N LEU A 272 12.26 -14.37 -2.06
CA LEU A 272 13.58 -13.85 -2.47
C LEU A 272 13.81 -13.99 -3.98
N SER A 273 13.42 -15.10 -4.59
CA SER A 273 13.50 -15.28 -6.05
C SER A 273 12.63 -14.29 -6.80
N ARG A 274 11.42 -14.00 -6.29
CA ARG A 274 10.57 -12.95 -6.83
C ARG A 274 11.21 -11.57 -6.66
N ALA A 275 11.80 -11.27 -5.50
CA ALA A 275 12.50 -10.02 -5.27
C ALA A 275 13.68 -9.83 -6.25
N VAL A 276 14.43 -10.89 -6.57
CA VAL A 276 15.49 -10.84 -7.61
C VAL A 276 14.91 -10.45 -8.98
N SER A 277 13.76 -11.02 -9.36
CA SER A 277 13.08 -10.69 -10.61
C SER A 277 12.60 -9.22 -10.64
N ILE A 278 11.93 -8.78 -9.57
CA ILE A 278 11.46 -7.39 -9.42
C ILE A 278 12.64 -6.42 -9.46
N ARG A 279 13.70 -6.69 -8.70
CA ARG A 279 14.92 -5.86 -8.70
C ARG A 279 15.51 -5.72 -10.09
N ALA A 280 15.58 -6.81 -10.87
CA ALA A 280 16.08 -6.78 -12.24
C ALA A 280 15.19 -5.95 -13.18
N GLN A 281 13.86 -5.98 -13.01
CA GLN A 281 12.93 -5.14 -13.75
C GLN A 281 13.09 -3.66 -13.38
N LEU A 282 13.12 -3.35 -12.09
CA LEU A 282 13.31 -1.98 -11.59
C LEU A 282 14.65 -1.38 -12.01
N LYS A 283 15.71 -2.19 -12.08
CA LYS A 283 17.02 -1.78 -12.60
C LYS A 283 16.94 -1.25 -14.03
N LYS A 284 16.14 -1.89 -14.90
CA LYS A 284 15.94 -1.46 -16.29
C LYS A 284 15.26 -0.09 -16.34
N TYR A 285 14.26 0.14 -15.50
CA TYR A 285 13.61 1.45 -15.39
C TYR A 285 14.58 2.53 -14.90
N MET A 286 15.38 2.25 -13.86
CA MET A 286 16.40 3.19 -13.38
C MET A 286 17.39 3.57 -14.48
N GLN A 287 17.89 2.59 -15.24
CA GLN A 287 18.79 2.83 -16.38
C GLN A 287 18.12 3.68 -17.46
N ARG A 288 16.89 3.33 -17.86
CA ARG A 288 16.12 4.08 -18.86
C ARG A 288 15.87 5.53 -18.46
N PHE A 289 15.63 5.79 -17.17
CA PHE A 289 15.35 7.13 -16.66
C PHE A 289 16.60 7.94 -16.29
N GLY A 290 17.80 7.35 -16.39
CA GLY A 290 19.06 7.99 -16.03
C GLY A 290 19.27 8.16 -14.52
N LEU A 291 18.74 7.22 -13.73
CA LEU A 291 18.94 7.17 -12.28
C LEU A 291 20.24 6.40 -11.96
N PRO A 292 21.23 7.02 -11.27
CA PRO A 292 22.46 6.35 -10.88
C PRO A 292 22.19 5.16 -9.96
N ILE A 293 22.89 4.06 -10.22
CA ILE A 293 22.88 2.87 -9.38
C ILE A 293 24.23 2.85 -8.64
N GLU A 294 24.36 3.77 -7.69
CA GLU A 294 25.53 3.93 -6.84
C GLU A 294 25.21 3.49 -5.41
N SER A 295 26.20 2.98 -4.70
CA SER A 295 26.07 2.52 -3.31
C SER A 295 26.37 3.66 -2.34
N CYS A 296 25.68 3.68 -1.21
CA CYS A 296 26.02 4.57 -0.11
C CYS A 296 27.12 4.04 0.83
N GLU A 297 27.79 2.93 0.48
CA GLU A 297 28.94 2.37 1.20
C GLU A 297 28.67 2.12 2.70
N GLY A 298 27.42 1.76 3.03
CA GLY A 298 27.01 1.50 4.42
C GLY A 298 26.59 2.73 5.24
N ASP A 299 26.47 3.92 4.62
CA ASP A 299 25.92 5.12 5.30
C ASP A 299 24.41 4.96 5.55
N ALA A 300 24.07 4.37 6.69
CA ALA A 300 22.71 4.14 7.13
C ALA A 300 21.91 5.44 7.33
N LYS A 301 22.56 6.57 7.65
CA LYS A 301 21.86 7.86 7.87
C LYS A 301 21.30 8.38 6.55
N ARG A 302 22.13 8.40 5.52
CA ARG A 302 21.76 8.80 4.15
C ARG A 302 20.68 7.90 3.57
N LEU A 303 20.81 6.58 3.76
CA LEU A 303 19.80 5.62 3.31
C LEU A 303 18.45 5.90 3.97
N ARG A 304 18.41 6.06 5.29
CA ARG A 304 17.17 6.38 6.03
C ARG A 304 16.56 7.71 5.62
N ARG A 305 17.37 8.75 5.37
CA ARG A 305 16.89 10.04 4.89
C ARG A 305 16.30 9.94 3.49
N CYS A 306 16.84 9.06 2.64
CA CYS A 306 16.21 8.71 1.35
C CYS A 306 14.88 7.97 1.55
N LEU A 307 14.74 7.06 2.52
CA LEU A 307 13.45 6.41 2.81
C LEU A 307 12.39 7.45 3.20
N VAL A 308 12.74 8.44 4.02
CA VAL A 308 11.84 9.54 4.41
C VAL A 308 11.30 10.27 3.18
N SER A 309 12.09 10.44 2.11
CA SER A 309 11.66 11.10 0.88
C SER A 309 10.50 10.42 0.15
N GLY A 310 10.23 9.13 0.44
CA GLY A 310 9.08 8.37 -0.06
C GLY A 310 7.95 8.22 0.96
N TYR A 311 8.29 8.12 2.25
CA TYR A 311 7.37 7.74 3.33
C TYR A 311 7.15 8.82 4.39
N TRP A 312 7.43 10.09 4.10
CA TRP A 312 7.26 11.19 5.07
C TRP A 312 5.85 11.24 5.67
N LYS A 313 4.81 10.93 4.89
CA LYS A 313 3.41 10.85 5.35
C LYS A 313 3.16 9.68 6.30
N ASN A 314 4.00 8.65 6.25
CA ASN A 314 3.92 7.45 7.06
C ASN A 314 4.92 7.53 8.24
N GLY A 315 5.03 8.71 8.85
CA GLY A 315 5.78 8.91 10.08
C GLY A 315 4.97 8.55 11.33
N ALA A 316 5.64 8.07 12.37
CA ALA A 316 5.03 7.85 13.67
C ALA A 316 5.98 8.16 14.83
N ARG A 317 5.41 8.64 15.94
CA ARG A 317 6.13 8.99 17.17
C ARG A 317 5.81 8.01 18.28
N TRP A 318 6.83 7.49 18.94
CA TRP A 318 6.69 6.60 20.10
C TRP A 318 6.13 7.35 21.32
N VAL A 319 5.27 6.68 22.09
CA VAL A 319 4.68 7.18 23.33
C VAL A 319 5.03 6.24 24.48
N ALA A 320 5.07 6.78 25.71
CA ALA A 320 5.48 6.07 26.92
C ALA A 320 4.64 4.81 27.23
N ASP A 321 3.42 4.71 26.69
CA ASP A 321 2.54 3.54 26.79
C ASP A 321 2.97 2.37 25.88
N GLY A 322 4.06 2.53 25.12
CA GLY A 322 4.56 1.54 24.17
C GLY A 322 3.84 1.56 22.82
N THR A 323 2.90 2.48 22.61
CA THR A 323 2.23 2.70 21.32
C THR A 323 2.94 3.77 20.50
N TYR A 324 2.54 3.88 19.23
CA TYR A 324 2.98 4.93 18.34
C TYR A 324 1.80 5.82 17.96
N ARG A 325 2.09 7.09 17.68
CA ARG A 325 1.11 8.07 17.19
C ARG A 325 1.47 8.49 15.77
N SER A 326 0.52 8.34 14.86
CA SER A 326 0.67 8.75 13.46
C SER A 326 0.91 10.26 13.37
N VAL A 327 1.84 10.69 12.50
CA VAL A 327 1.98 12.12 12.13
C VAL A 327 0.73 12.66 11.45
N LYS A 328 -0.05 11.76 10.84
CA LYS A 328 -1.33 12.05 10.19
C LYS A 328 -2.46 11.65 11.12
N GLY A 329 -3.07 12.64 11.78
CA GLY A 329 -4.31 12.45 12.56
C GLY A 329 -4.16 11.85 13.96
N ASP A 330 -2.93 11.73 14.50
CA ASP A 330 -2.64 11.27 15.87
C ASP A 330 -3.23 9.89 16.24
N THR A 331 -3.53 9.08 15.22
CA THR A 331 -4.06 7.72 15.37
C THR A 331 -3.09 6.84 16.16
N VAL A 332 -3.64 6.00 17.05
CA VAL A 332 -2.87 4.99 17.79
C VAL A 332 -2.43 3.88 16.85
N LEU A 333 -1.14 3.60 16.83
CA LEU A 333 -0.50 2.59 15.99
C LEU A 333 0.24 1.58 16.87
N HIS A 334 0.19 0.31 16.48
CA HIS A 334 0.90 -0.78 17.12
C HIS A 334 1.92 -1.39 16.17
N VAL A 335 3.11 -1.71 16.66
CA VAL A 335 4.11 -2.40 15.84
C VAL A 335 3.67 -3.83 15.58
N HIS A 336 3.76 -4.29 14.33
CA HIS A 336 3.48 -5.67 13.99
C HIS A 336 4.53 -6.62 14.62
N PRO A 337 4.16 -7.80 15.15
CA PRO A 337 5.09 -8.71 15.83
C PRO A 337 6.32 -9.12 15.02
N ASN A 338 6.18 -9.20 13.70
CA ASN A 338 7.28 -9.55 12.79
C ASN A 338 8.36 -8.46 12.65
N SER A 339 8.11 -7.24 13.13
CA SER A 339 9.11 -6.16 13.07
C SER A 339 10.22 -6.37 14.09
N VAL A 340 11.44 -6.00 13.72
CA VAL A 340 12.58 -5.90 14.65
C VAL A 340 12.31 -4.88 15.77
N LEU A 341 11.48 -3.88 15.49
CA LEU A 341 11.12 -2.82 16.43
C LEU A 341 9.93 -3.18 17.34
N PHE A 342 9.43 -4.42 17.29
CA PHE A 342 8.30 -4.85 18.13
C PHE A 342 8.62 -4.82 19.63
N THR A 343 9.84 -5.23 20.00
CA THR A 343 10.31 -5.29 21.39
C THR A 343 11.33 -4.20 21.73
N ARG A 344 11.58 -3.27 20.80
CA ARG A 344 12.65 -2.27 20.93
C ARG A 344 12.08 -0.87 20.81
N LYS A 345 12.59 0.03 21.65
CA LYS A 345 12.32 1.46 21.56
C LYS A 345 13.34 2.11 20.61
N PRO A 346 12.90 2.88 19.61
CA PRO A 346 13.80 3.66 18.76
C PRO A 346 14.49 4.75 19.58
N ARG A 347 15.77 5.00 19.33
CA ARG A 347 16.58 5.97 20.12
C ARG A 347 16.04 7.40 19.94
N SER A 348 15.70 7.77 18.71
CA SER A 348 15.10 9.07 18.37
C SER A 348 13.65 9.20 18.87
N GLY A 349 12.96 8.08 19.11
CA GLY A 349 11.52 8.07 19.40
C GLY A 349 10.64 8.23 18.15
N TRP A 350 11.22 8.25 16.95
CA TRP A 350 10.51 8.47 15.68
C TRP A 350 10.83 7.38 14.66
N VAL A 351 9.81 6.99 13.90
CA VAL A 351 9.91 5.95 12.86
C VAL A 351 9.14 6.36 11.62
N ILE A 352 9.52 5.79 10.47
CA ILE A 352 8.65 5.65 9.31
C ILE A 352 8.20 4.20 9.18
N PHE A 353 7.06 3.97 8.54
CA PHE A 353 6.54 2.63 8.24
C PHE A 353 6.15 2.49 6.77
N HIS A 354 6.30 1.29 6.22
CA HIS A 354 5.93 0.99 4.83
C HIS A 354 4.42 0.78 4.69
N GLU A 355 3.87 -0.10 5.53
CA GLU A 355 2.49 -0.56 5.46
C GLU A 355 1.77 -0.29 6.78
N MET A 356 0.47 -0.02 6.66
CA MET A 356 -0.45 0.11 7.78
C MET A 356 -1.70 -0.69 7.46
N GLU A 357 -2.05 -1.60 8.37
CA GLU A 357 -3.18 -2.49 8.22
C GLU A 357 -4.04 -2.44 9.49
N GLU A 358 -5.35 -2.40 9.31
CA GLU A 358 -6.30 -2.51 10.43
C GLU A 358 -6.86 -3.93 10.50
N THR A 359 -6.57 -4.59 11.63
CA THR A 359 -7.13 -5.90 11.98
C THR A 359 -8.03 -5.78 13.22
N LYS A 360 -7.57 -6.22 14.39
CA LYS A 360 -8.17 -5.90 15.70
C LYS A 360 -7.64 -4.58 16.26
N LYS A 361 -6.42 -4.22 15.87
CA LYS A 361 -5.71 -3.00 16.20
C LYS A 361 -5.08 -2.48 14.90
N THR A 362 -4.87 -1.18 14.80
CA THR A 362 -4.11 -0.60 13.69
C THR A 362 -2.64 -0.96 13.86
N GLN A 363 -2.13 -1.82 12.98
CA GLN A 363 -0.76 -2.31 13.01
C GLN A 363 0.06 -1.69 11.88
N ILE A 364 1.32 -1.36 12.17
CA ILE A 364 2.30 -0.89 11.18
C ILE A 364 3.38 -1.94 10.95
N ARG A 365 3.80 -2.09 9.69
CA ARG A 365 4.80 -3.08 9.24
C ARG A 365 5.95 -2.39 8.51
N ILE A 366 7.11 -3.05 8.56
CA ILE A 366 8.39 -2.60 7.99
C ILE A 366 8.74 -1.18 8.49
N LEU A 367 9.23 -1.12 9.72
CA LEU A 367 9.54 0.14 10.40
C LEU A 367 11.02 0.50 10.26
N THR A 368 11.35 1.77 10.25
CA THR A 368 12.74 2.24 10.32
C THR A 368 12.82 3.51 11.13
N GLU A 369 13.77 3.54 12.07
CA GLU A 369 14.03 4.68 12.95
C GLU A 369 14.55 5.87 12.15
N ILE A 370 13.99 7.05 12.40
CA ILE A 370 14.36 8.29 11.72
C ILE A 370 14.58 9.42 12.71
N GLU A 371 15.30 10.47 12.29
CA GLU A 371 15.32 11.72 13.04
C GLU A 371 14.10 12.59 12.66
N PRO A 372 13.47 13.25 13.63
CA PRO A 372 12.26 14.03 13.37
C PRO A 372 12.51 15.24 12.47
N ASP A 373 13.73 15.79 12.47
CA ASP A 373 14.12 16.93 11.64
C ASP A 373 14.02 16.63 10.15
N TRP A 374 14.17 15.36 9.75
CA TRP A 374 14.05 14.97 8.34
C TRP A 374 12.61 15.10 7.84
N LEU A 375 11.61 15.03 8.73
CA LEU A 375 10.20 15.24 8.37
C LEU A 375 9.90 16.73 8.15
N LEU A 376 10.61 17.64 8.83
CA LEU A 376 10.44 19.09 8.69
C LEU A 376 10.73 19.55 7.25
N GLU A 377 11.70 18.89 6.59
CA GLU A 377 12.06 19.13 5.18
C GLU A 377 10.88 18.84 4.23
N TYR A 378 9.89 18.06 4.65
CA TYR A 378 8.71 17.72 3.86
C TYR A 378 7.43 18.40 4.37
N GLY A 379 7.57 19.46 5.18
CA GLY A 379 6.44 20.25 5.63
C GLY A 379 5.78 19.79 6.94
N HIS A 380 6.32 18.75 7.60
CA HIS A 380 5.77 18.32 8.89
C HIS A 380 6.05 19.35 9.98
N LYS A 381 5.13 19.45 10.92
CA LYS A 381 5.26 20.23 12.16
C LYS A 381 5.18 19.26 13.31
N TYR A 382 6.13 19.32 14.24
CA TYR A 382 6.03 18.60 15.50
C TYR A 382 6.39 19.54 16.65
N PHE A 383 5.76 19.30 17.79
CA PHE A 383 6.02 20.04 19.01
C PHE A 383 6.95 19.18 19.87
N ASP A 384 8.18 19.64 20.07
CA ASP A 384 9.09 18.96 20.98
C ASP A 384 8.74 19.36 22.42
N LYS A 385 8.17 18.41 23.16
CA LYS A 385 7.80 18.61 24.57
C LYS A 385 9.03 18.77 25.49
N ARG A 386 10.24 18.44 25.04
CA ARG A 386 11.48 18.60 25.83
C ARG A 386 12.07 20.00 25.75
N THR A 387 11.97 20.65 24.59
CA THR A 387 12.51 22.00 24.35
C THR A 387 11.43 23.08 24.45
N GLY A 388 10.15 22.73 24.29
CA GLY A 388 9.05 23.70 24.26
C GLY A 388 8.98 24.51 22.95
N GLU A 389 9.83 24.19 21.97
CA GLU A 389 9.94 24.91 20.71
C GLU A 389 9.07 24.27 19.62
N SER A 390 8.38 25.12 18.85
CA SER A 390 7.69 24.73 17.63
C SER A 390 8.63 24.90 16.44
N HIS A 391 9.11 23.81 15.84
CA HIS A 391 9.93 23.89 14.64
C HIS A 391 9.03 24.05 13.40
N ALA A 392 9.26 25.13 12.64
CA ALA A 392 8.54 25.44 11.41
C ALA A 392 9.23 24.80 10.19
N PRO A 393 8.48 24.34 9.18
CA PRO A 393 9.04 23.66 8.03
C PRO A 393 9.84 24.61 7.13
N SER A 394 10.95 24.12 6.59
CA SER A 394 11.61 24.71 5.43
C SER A 394 10.96 24.17 4.14
N PRO A 395 10.94 24.93 3.02
CA PRO A 395 10.34 24.45 1.78
C PRO A 395 11.09 23.20 1.29
N PRO A 396 10.37 22.16 0.80
CA PRO A 396 11.00 20.90 0.42
C PRO A 396 12.03 21.09 -0.69
N PRO A 397 13.06 20.22 -0.81
CA PRO A 397 14.17 20.41 -1.74
C PRO A 397 13.73 20.71 -3.18
N TRP A 398 12.66 20.06 -3.65
CA TRP A 398 12.09 20.29 -4.99
C TRP A 398 11.40 21.66 -5.14
N ALA A 399 10.78 22.19 -4.08
CA ALA A 399 10.19 23.52 -4.06
C ALA A 399 11.25 24.63 -4.02
N GLN A 400 12.47 24.32 -3.56
CA GLN A 400 13.60 25.26 -3.61
C GLN A 400 14.20 25.38 -5.02
N VAL A 401 14.16 24.30 -5.82
CA VAL A 401 14.65 24.30 -7.21
C VAL A 401 13.81 25.20 -8.13
N SER A 402 12.49 25.26 -7.94
CA SER A 402 11.61 26.16 -8.73
C SER A 402 11.90 27.64 -8.44
N ARG A 403 12.20 27.99 -7.19
CA ARG A 403 12.60 29.35 -6.78
C ARG A 403 13.95 29.76 -7.35
N ARG A 404 14.97 28.88 -7.35
CA ARG A 404 16.30 29.18 -7.93
C ARG A 404 16.27 29.47 -9.44
N LYS A 405 15.32 28.89 -10.18
CA LYS A 405 15.12 29.20 -11.61
C LYS A 405 14.34 30.50 -11.83
N ARG A 406 13.44 30.90 -10.92
CA ARG A 406 12.75 32.21 -10.96
C ARG A 406 13.69 33.37 -10.60
N THR A 407 14.62 33.20 -9.66
CA THR A 407 15.55 34.26 -9.24
C THR A 407 16.68 34.56 -10.25
N ARG A 408 16.94 33.67 -11.21
CA ARG A 408 17.93 33.91 -12.29
C ARG A 408 17.38 34.68 -13.50
N LYS A 409 16.09 35.00 -13.56
CA LYS A 409 15.46 35.72 -14.70
C LYS A 409 15.00 37.15 -14.38
N LEU A 410 15.33 37.70 -13.21
CA LEU A 410 14.80 38.98 -12.71
C LEU A 410 15.87 39.96 -12.21
N PHE A 411 17.09 39.89 -12.76
CA PHE A 411 18.11 40.91 -12.53
C PHE A 411 18.72 41.38 -13.84
N THR A 412 17.93 42.12 -14.63
CA THR A 412 18.43 43.22 -15.46
C THR A 412 17.33 44.27 -15.62
N THR A 413 17.70 45.52 -15.31
CA THR A 413 17.06 46.81 -15.65
C THR A 413 15.68 47.14 -15.07
N THR A 414 15.62 47.92 -13.97
CA THR A 414 14.98 49.27 -13.83
C THR A 414 14.99 49.79 -12.36
N PRO A 415 14.96 51.12 -12.12
CA PRO A 415 15.36 51.78 -10.85
C PRO A 415 14.20 51.92 -9.82
N PRO A 416 14.42 52.44 -8.60
CA PRO A 416 13.60 52.12 -7.43
C PRO A 416 12.35 53.00 -7.32
N PHE A 417 11.23 52.41 -6.88
CA PHE A 417 10.06 53.15 -6.44
C PHE A 417 9.54 52.63 -5.09
N ASN A 418 9.05 53.59 -4.32
CA ASN A 418 8.95 53.60 -2.87
C ASN A 418 7.85 52.69 -2.26
N SER A 419 8.06 52.36 -0.99
CA SER A 419 7.24 51.52 -0.11
C SER A 419 5.79 52.01 0.08
N HIS A 420 4.82 51.08 0.08
CA HIS A 420 3.79 50.97 1.13
C HIS A 420 2.87 49.73 1.00
N ARG A 421 2.71 49.03 2.15
CA ARG A 421 1.59 48.20 2.64
C ARG A 421 0.86 47.25 1.67
N MET A 422 1.12 45.95 1.81
CA MET A 422 0.18 44.87 1.43
C MET A 422 -0.67 44.47 2.65
N SER A 423 -2.00 44.54 2.54
CA SER A 423 -2.93 43.85 3.43
C SER A 423 -3.44 42.56 2.78
N TRP A 424 -3.67 41.55 3.61
CA TRP A 424 -4.22 40.25 3.26
C TRP A 424 -5.71 40.36 2.93
N THR A 425 -6.17 39.78 1.82
CA THR A 425 -7.60 39.54 1.55
C THR A 425 -7.85 38.13 1.04
N THR A 426 -8.31 37.32 1.99
CA THR A 426 -9.35 36.27 1.96
C THR A 426 -9.93 35.87 0.59
N PHE A 427 -9.72 34.60 0.22
CA PHE A 427 -10.47 33.90 -0.83
C PHE A 427 -11.95 33.74 -0.43
N ARG A 428 -12.87 34.36 -1.18
CA ARG A 428 -14.31 34.05 -1.16
C ARG A 428 -14.63 33.08 -2.29
N ILE A 429 -15.21 31.93 -1.95
CA ILE A 429 -15.82 30.99 -2.89
C ILE A 429 -17.20 31.54 -3.26
N THR A 430 -17.40 31.91 -4.52
CA THR A 430 -18.71 32.23 -5.07
C THR A 430 -19.46 30.95 -5.43
N GLN A 431 -20.57 30.69 -4.73
CA GLN A 431 -21.65 29.82 -5.20
C GLN A 431 -22.28 30.44 -6.45
N LEU A 432 -22.42 29.65 -7.52
CA LEU A 432 -23.24 30.01 -8.67
C LEU A 432 -24.50 29.13 -8.70
N HIS A 433 -25.63 29.82 -8.78
CA HIS A 433 -26.99 29.32 -8.79
C HIS A 433 -27.28 28.32 -9.92
N LEU A 434 -27.96 27.23 -9.56
CA LEU A 434 -28.75 26.39 -10.46
C LEU A 434 -30.05 27.13 -10.83
N LYS A 435 -30.31 27.34 -12.12
CA LYS A 435 -31.66 27.63 -12.64
C LYS A 435 -32.29 26.33 -13.14
N PRO A 436 -33.58 26.07 -12.88
CA PRO A 436 -34.29 24.91 -13.42
C PRO A 436 -34.77 25.18 -14.86
N LEU A 437 -34.56 24.22 -15.75
CA LEU A 437 -35.19 24.19 -17.08
C LEU A 437 -36.62 23.65 -16.94
N GLN A 438 -37.60 24.52 -17.20
CA GLN A 438 -38.96 24.14 -17.57
C GLN A 438 -38.94 23.62 -19.02
N THR A 439 -39.49 22.44 -19.25
CA THR A 439 -40.03 22.07 -20.57
C THR A 439 -41.49 21.68 -20.38
N GLY A 440 -42.35 22.53 -20.92
CA GLY A 440 -43.79 22.30 -21.04
C GLY A 440 -44.09 21.30 -22.16
N SER A 441 -45.14 20.55 -21.91
CA SER A 441 -45.88 19.69 -22.84
C SER A 441 -46.49 20.49 -24.00
N ARG A 442 -46.56 19.85 -25.18
CA ARG A 442 -47.68 20.01 -26.13
C ARG A 442 -47.69 18.86 -27.15
N LEU A 443 -48.86 18.20 -27.16
CA LEU A 443 -49.48 17.28 -28.13
C LEU A 443 -48.83 15.92 -28.38
#